data_AF-A0A5J4W6H5-F1
#
_entry.id   AF-A0A5J4W6H5-F1
#
_cell.length_a   1.000
_cell.length_b   1.000
_cell.length_c   1.000
_cell.angle_alpha   90.00
_cell.angle_beta   90.00
_cell.angle_gamma   90.00
#
_symmetry.space_group_name_H-M   'P 1'
#
loop_
_entity.id
_entity.type
_entity.pdbx_description
1 polymer ?
#
loop_
_entity_poly.entity_id
_entity_poly.type
_entity_poly.pdbx_seq_one_letter_code
_entity_poly.pdbx_strand_id
1 'polypeptide(L)'
;MLQMNILKQGDIHGQFFDLLEIFNRNGKPSNENPYLFIGNYVDFGSFGSEIFLLLLCYKLAYPQNVHLLRGNYESAVCTQEFGFKKEVEDKYNPSIYQNFLLVFKSLPICALINLRIFVVHGGLFNRRDVTLEEIRQVNRFNEPGEEEGEKLMQQMLWSNPTNLVGQIQNVDPF
;
A
#
# COMPACT_ATOMS: atom_id res chain seq x y z
N MET A 1 -8.72 20.06 15.32
CA MET A 1 -8.70 18.62 14.98
C MET A 1 -8.22 18.56 13.54
N LEU A 2 -6.99 18.10 13.29
CA LEU A 2 -6.44 18.08 11.93
C LEU A 2 -7.21 17.03 11.11
N GLN A 3 -7.79 17.44 10.00
CA GLN A 3 -8.45 16.56 9.04
C GLN A 3 -7.34 15.84 8.26
N MET A 4 -7.26 14.52 8.40
CA MET A 4 -6.27 13.72 7.66
C MET A 4 -6.78 13.44 6.25
N ASN A 5 -5.98 13.79 5.25
CA ASN A 5 -6.29 13.46 3.86
C ASN A 5 -6.01 11.98 3.65
N ILE A 6 -7.08 11.19 3.55
CA ILE A 6 -6.99 9.78 3.18
C ILE A 6 -7.04 9.72 1.65
N LEU A 7 -5.89 9.51 1.03
CA LEU A 7 -5.82 9.27 -0.40
C LEU A 7 -6.04 7.78 -0.66
N LYS A 8 -7.32 7.41 -0.77
CA LYS A 8 -7.77 6.14 -1.35
C LYS A 8 -7.97 6.23 -2.86
N GLN A 9 -8.06 7.43 -3.42
CA GLN A 9 -8.51 7.64 -4.79
C GLN A 9 -7.28 7.76 -5.70
N GLY A 10 -6.77 6.72 -6.35
CA GLY A 10 -7.05 5.29 -6.43
C GLY A 10 -5.88 4.78 -7.23
N ASP A 11 -5.03 3.99 -6.59
CA ASP A 11 -3.82 3.39 -7.14
C ASP A 11 -3.01 4.31 -8.07
N ILE A 12 -2.00 4.97 -7.52
CA ILE A 12 -1.19 5.94 -8.28
C ILE A 12 -0.57 5.27 -9.51
N HIS A 13 -0.20 3.99 -9.43
CA HIS A 13 0.19 3.17 -10.58
C HIS A 13 1.13 3.87 -11.56
N GLY A 14 2.21 4.45 -11.05
CA GLY A 14 3.21 5.12 -11.89
C GLY A 14 2.73 6.41 -12.59
N GLN A 15 1.59 6.99 -12.20
CA GLN A 15 1.03 8.24 -12.73
C GLN A 15 1.56 9.49 -11.99
N PHE A 16 2.85 9.79 -12.12
CA PHE A 16 3.52 10.83 -11.33
C PHE A 16 2.90 12.22 -11.47
N PHE A 17 2.49 12.61 -12.67
CA PHE A 17 1.90 13.93 -12.89
C PHE A 17 0.52 14.09 -12.25
N ASP A 18 -0.24 13.00 -12.16
CA ASP A 18 -1.52 13.00 -11.46
C ASP A 18 -1.32 13.14 -9.94
N LEU A 19 -0.27 12.52 -9.38
CA LEU A 19 0.13 12.76 -7.98
C LEU A 19 0.49 14.24 -7.73
N LEU A 20 1.22 14.88 -8.66
CA LEU A 20 1.52 16.29 -8.53
C LEU A 20 0.27 17.16 -8.58
N GLU A 21 -0.70 16.82 -9.43
CA GLU A 21 -1.98 17.52 -9.50
C GLU A 21 -2.82 17.33 -8.23
N ILE A 22 -2.79 16.15 -7.61
CA ILE A 22 -3.37 15.90 -6.28
C ILE A 22 -2.76 16.86 -5.25
N PHE A 23 -1.43 16.99 -5.22
CA PHE A 23 -0.75 17.93 -4.31
C PHE A 23 -1.02 19.39 -4.64
N ASN A 24 -1.19 19.74 -5.91
CA ASN A 24 -1.55 21.09 -6.33
C ASN A 24 -2.94 21.49 -5.81
N ARG A 25 -3.90 20.57 -5.84
CA ARG A 25 -5.28 20.81 -5.38
C ARG A 25 -5.43 20.74 -3.87
N ASN A 26 -4.78 19.78 -3.22
CA ASN A 26 -5.00 19.46 -1.81
C ASN A 26 -3.87 19.97 -0.89
N GLY A 27 -2.88 20.64 -1.45
CA GLY A 27 -1.65 21.04 -0.77
C GLY A 27 -0.66 19.87 -0.65
N LYS A 28 0.63 20.18 -0.61
CA LYS A 28 1.69 19.18 -0.39
C LYS A 28 1.64 18.62 1.04
N PRO A 29 2.17 17.42 1.27
CA PRO A 29 2.35 16.90 2.62
C PRO A 29 3.21 17.84 3.50
N SER A 30 2.74 18.11 4.71
CA SER A 30 3.45 18.90 5.73
C SER A 30 2.98 18.51 7.15
N ASN A 31 3.52 19.18 8.17
CA ASN A 31 3.05 19.01 9.56
C ASN A 31 1.58 19.44 9.74
N GLU A 32 1.12 20.41 8.95
CA GLU A 32 -0.23 20.96 8.97
C GLU A 32 -1.16 20.23 7.98
N ASN A 33 -0.60 19.44 7.06
CA ASN A 33 -1.34 18.72 6.02
C ASN A 33 -0.98 17.23 5.99
N PRO A 34 -1.54 16.43 6.91
CA PRO A 34 -1.23 15.00 7.01
C PRO A 34 -1.90 14.17 5.92
N TYR A 35 -1.19 13.13 5.47
CA TYR A 35 -1.61 12.22 4.41
C TYR A 35 -1.51 10.76 4.86
N LEU A 36 -2.54 9.99 4.52
CA LEU A 36 -2.52 8.54 4.53
C LEU A 36 -2.68 8.02 3.10
N PHE A 37 -1.64 7.40 2.57
CA PHE A 37 -1.66 6.67 1.31
C PHE A 37 -1.87 5.19 1.58
N ILE A 38 -2.73 4.55 0.78
CA ILE A 38 -3.19 3.17 1.05
C ILE A 38 -2.55 2.10 0.16
N GLY A 39 -1.43 2.38 -0.51
CA GLY A 39 -0.75 1.42 -1.40
C GLY A 39 -0.90 1.71 -2.90
N ASN A 40 -0.40 0.79 -3.72
CA ASN A 40 -0.41 0.79 -5.18
C ASN A 40 0.24 2.04 -5.79
N TYR A 41 1.49 2.26 -5.40
CA TYR A 41 2.33 3.36 -5.88
C TYR A 41 2.91 3.08 -7.26
N VAL A 42 3.17 1.79 -7.55
CA VAL A 42 3.97 1.31 -8.67
C VAL A 42 3.13 0.50 -9.67
N ASP A 43 3.81 0.01 -10.72
CA ASP A 43 3.25 -0.75 -11.85
C ASP A 43 2.29 0.04 -12.75
N PHE A 44 2.03 -0.51 -13.96
CA PHE A 44 1.23 0.05 -15.07
C PHE A 44 1.71 1.38 -15.69
N GLY A 45 2.22 2.31 -14.91
CA GLY A 45 2.84 3.55 -15.38
C GLY A 45 4.35 3.43 -15.52
N SER A 46 4.98 4.50 -16.03
CA SER A 46 6.43 4.56 -16.24
C SER A 46 7.16 5.39 -15.19
N PHE A 47 6.50 5.81 -14.11
CA PHE A 47 7.08 6.67 -13.07
C PHE A 47 6.86 6.13 -11.65
N GLY A 48 6.75 4.81 -11.49
CA GLY A 48 6.54 4.19 -10.18
C GLY A 48 7.71 4.48 -9.23
N SER A 49 8.94 4.49 -9.74
CA SER A 49 10.13 4.71 -8.93
C SER A 49 10.21 6.15 -8.41
N GLU A 50 9.91 7.14 -9.26
CA GLU A 50 9.86 8.56 -8.88
C GLU A 50 8.76 8.84 -7.86
N ILE A 51 7.58 8.23 -8.05
CA ILE A 51 6.46 8.33 -7.09
C ILE A 51 6.88 7.79 -5.74
N PHE A 52 7.36 6.56 -5.67
CA PHE A 52 7.67 5.93 -4.39
C PHE A 52 8.82 6.65 -3.68
N LEU A 53 9.86 7.07 -4.41
CA LEU A 53 10.96 7.85 -3.84
C LEU A 53 10.49 9.21 -3.31
N LEU A 54 9.63 9.92 -4.04
CA LEU A 54 9.06 11.19 -3.58
C LEU A 54 8.25 11.01 -2.28
N LEU A 55 7.42 9.96 -2.22
CA LEU A 55 6.63 9.64 -1.03
C LEU A 55 7.51 9.23 0.16
N LEU A 56 8.60 8.49 -0.08
CA LEU A 56 9.60 8.20 0.96
C LEU A 56 10.28 9.46 1.47
N CYS A 57 10.62 10.41 0.60
CA CYS A 57 11.16 11.72 1.03
C CYS A 57 10.16 12.46 1.94
N TYR A 58 8.87 12.47 1.59
CA TYR A 58 7.84 13.05 2.46
C TYR A 58 7.68 12.29 3.77
N LYS A 59 7.75 10.95 3.75
CA LYS A 59 7.72 10.14 4.97
C LYS A 59 8.90 10.45 5.89
N LEU A 60 10.09 10.67 5.34
CA LEU A 60 11.28 11.04 6.10
C LEU A 60 11.19 12.46 6.65
N ALA A 61 10.66 13.41 5.87
CA ALA A 61 10.50 14.80 6.29
C ALA A 61 9.40 14.98 7.34
N TYR A 62 8.30 14.22 7.24
CA TYR A 62 7.10 14.35 8.07
C TYR A 62 6.64 12.99 8.63
N PRO A 63 7.47 12.32 9.45
CA PRO A 63 7.24 10.93 9.85
C PRO A 63 5.96 10.69 10.67
N GLN A 64 5.45 11.73 11.34
CA GLN A 64 4.22 11.67 12.14
C GLN A 64 2.95 12.05 11.37
N ASN A 65 3.09 12.56 10.14
CA ASN A 65 1.98 13.13 9.36
C ASN A 65 1.81 12.44 8.01
N VAL A 66 2.86 11.80 7.49
CA VAL A 66 2.80 11.03 6.26
C VAL A 66 2.85 9.55 6.60
N HIS A 67 1.83 8.82 6.17
CA HIS A 67 1.68 7.39 6.39
C HIS A 67 1.51 6.70 5.04
N LEU A 68 2.31 5.66 4.81
CA LEU A 68 2.32 4.86 3.59
C LEU A 68 1.93 3.44 3.98
N LEU A 69 0.78 2.94 3.52
CA LEU A 69 0.42 1.54 3.67
C LEU A 69 0.94 0.72 2.49
N ARG A 70 1.05 -0.59 2.68
CA ARG A 70 1.34 -1.54 1.62
C ARG A 70 0.07 -1.80 0.81
N GLY A 71 0.17 -1.75 -0.52
CA GLY A 71 -0.82 -2.30 -1.44
C GLY A 71 -0.39 -3.66 -1.97
N ASN A 72 -1.22 -4.28 -2.80
CA ASN A 72 -0.89 -5.57 -3.39
C ASN A 72 0.25 -5.48 -4.41
N TYR A 73 0.37 -4.36 -5.13
CA TYR A 73 1.44 -4.14 -6.11
C TYR A 73 2.81 -3.87 -5.46
N GLU A 74 2.89 -3.59 -4.16
CA GLU A 74 4.15 -3.55 -3.42
C GLU A 74 4.60 -4.98 -3.00
N SER A 75 4.67 -5.89 -3.97
CA SER A 75 5.08 -7.29 -3.82
C SER A 75 5.95 -7.75 -4.99
N ALA A 76 6.87 -8.68 -4.74
CA ALA A 76 7.80 -9.15 -5.78
C ALA A 76 7.09 -9.80 -6.97
N VAL A 77 5.96 -10.47 -6.73
CA VAL A 77 5.14 -11.12 -7.77
C VAL A 77 4.55 -10.06 -8.69
N CYS A 78 3.83 -9.07 -8.15
CA CYS A 78 3.19 -8.03 -8.95
C CYS A 78 4.23 -7.20 -9.70
N THR A 79 5.28 -6.72 -9.04
CA THR A 79 6.26 -5.84 -9.70
C THR A 79 7.04 -6.53 -10.81
N GLN A 80 7.18 -7.86 -10.74
CA GLN A 80 7.76 -8.65 -11.83
C GLN A 80 6.81 -8.79 -13.00
N GLU A 81 5.51 -8.98 -12.74
CA GLU A 81 4.49 -9.20 -13.77
C GLU A 81 4.07 -7.90 -14.49
N PHE A 82 3.93 -6.79 -13.74
CA PHE A 82 3.29 -5.56 -14.22
C PHE A 82 4.26 -4.42 -14.55
N GLY A 83 5.57 -4.68 -14.47
CA GLY A 83 6.59 -3.88 -15.15
C GLY A 83 7.46 -3.00 -14.26
N PHE A 84 7.17 -2.82 -12.96
CA PHE A 84 7.98 -2.01 -12.07
C PHE A 84 9.41 -2.55 -11.92
N LYS A 85 9.60 -3.87 -11.87
CA LYS A 85 10.94 -4.48 -11.85
C LYS A 85 11.76 -4.01 -13.05
N LYS A 86 11.17 -4.09 -14.25
CA LYS A 86 11.81 -3.64 -15.48
C LYS A 86 12.08 -2.13 -15.45
N GLU A 87 11.13 -1.33 -14.98
CA GLU A 87 11.31 0.12 -14.82
C GLU A 87 12.57 0.44 -13.98
N VAL A 88 12.71 -0.19 -12.81
CA VAL A 88 13.83 0.06 -11.90
C VAL A 88 15.14 -0.46 -12.48
N GLU A 89 15.14 -1.63 -13.11
CA GLU A 89 16.34 -2.20 -13.74
C GLU A 89 16.83 -1.35 -14.92
N ASP A 90 15.91 -0.81 -15.74
CA ASP A 90 16.22 0.04 -16.89
C ASP A 90 16.72 1.44 -16.45
N LYS A 91 16.10 2.04 -15.43
CA LYS A 91 16.45 3.40 -14.94
C LYS A 91 17.63 3.43 -13.97
N TYR A 92 17.80 2.35 -13.20
CA TYR A 92 18.80 2.25 -12.14
C TYR A 92 19.63 0.99 -12.32
N ASN A 93 19.35 -0.06 -11.55
CA ASN A 93 20.00 -1.37 -11.64
C ASN A 93 19.25 -2.41 -10.78
N PRO A 94 19.54 -3.72 -10.95
CA PRO A 94 18.88 -4.78 -10.18
C PRO A 94 19.07 -4.70 -8.67
N SER A 95 20.16 -4.10 -8.17
CA SER A 95 20.37 -3.95 -6.72
C SER A 95 19.42 -2.92 -6.11
N ILE A 96 19.09 -1.86 -6.85
CA ILE A 96 18.08 -0.88 -6.42
C ILE A 96 16.69 -1.51 -6.37
N TYR A 97 16.34 -2.41 -7.30
CA TYR A 97 15.08 -3.15 -7.22
C TYR A 97 14.98 -4.00 -5.95
N GLN A 98 16.06 -4.68 -5.56
CA GLN A 98 16.09 -5.41 -4.28
C GLN A 98 15.85 -4.49 -3.07
N ASN A 99 16.40 -3.27 -3.11
CA ASN A 99 16.14 -2.28 -2.06
C ASN A 99 14.67 -1.85 -2.02
N PHE A 100 14.01 -1.66 -3.16
CA PHE A 100 12.56 -1.39 -3.18
C PHE A 100 11.77 -2.52 -2.52
N LEU A 101 12.08 -3.79 -2.84
CA LEU A 101 11.40 -4.93 -2.21
C LEU A 101 11.60 -4.97 -0.68
N LEU A 102 12.81 -4.67 -0.20
CA LEU A 102 13.08 -4.57 1.24
C LEU A 102 12.22 -3.48 1.91
N VAL A 103 12.07 -2.32 1.24
CA VAL A 103 11.23 -1.23 1.75
C VAL A 103 9.75 -1.63 1.72
N PHE A 104 9.27 -2.26 0.64
CA PHE A 104 7.89 -2.73 0.54
C PHE A 104 7.50 -3.68 1.67
N LYS A 105 8.38 -4.62 2.02
CA LYS A 105 8.21 -5.53 3.17
C LYS A 105 8.14 -4.80 4.51
N SER A 106 8.65 -3.57 4.61
CA SER A 106 8.59 -2.79 5.85
C SER A 106 7.29 -1.98 6.02
N LEU A 107 6.53 -1.78 4.94
CA LEU A 107 5.33 -0.95 4.93
C LEU A 107 4.24 -1.53 5.85
N PRO A 108 3.57 -0.71 6.68
CA PRO A 108 2.38 -1.12 7.41
C PRO A 108 1.26 -1.63 6.50
N ILE A 109 0.52 -2.63 6.93
CA ILE A 109 -0.55 -3.28 6.14
C ILE A 109 -1.95 -2.73 6.44
N CYS A 110 -2.09 -1.95 7.51
CA CYS A 110 -3.35 -1.31 7.90
C CYS A 110 -3.10 -0.04 8.72
N ALA A 111 -4.14 0.78 8.87
CA ALA A 111 -4.19 1.90 9.81
C ALA A 111 -5.52 1.93 10.57
N LEU A 112 -5.50 2.45 11.79
CA LEU A 112 -6.70 2.69 12.60
C LEU A 112 -6.81 4.18 12.92
N ILE A 113 -7.77 4.85 12.30
CA ILE A 113 -7.96 6.29 12.45
C ILE A 113 -8.98 6.55 13.57
N ASN A 114 -8.57 7.37 14.54
CA ASN A 114 -9.39 7.78 15.69
C ASN A 114 -10.06 6.61 16.43
N LEU A 115 -9.43 5.43 16.44
CA LEU A 115 -9.98 4.18 17.01
C LEU A 115 -11.36 3.78 16.46
N ARG A 116 -11.70 4.23 15.24
CA ARG A 116 -13.04 4.06 14.66
C ARG A 116 -13.03 3.57 13.22
N ILE A 117 -12.06 4.02 12.42
CA ILE A 117 -12.00 3.69 10.99
C ILE A 117 -10.80 2.80 10.76
N PHE A 118 -11.07 1.54 10.41
CA PHE A 118 -10.05 0.58 9.97
C PHE A 118 -9.80 0.78 8.48
N VAL A 119 -8.55 1.02 8.12
CA VAL A 119 -8.11 1.28 6.75
C VAL A 119 -7.13 0.20 6.32
N VAL A 120 -7.43 -0.43 5.20
CA VAL A 120 -6.61 -1.42 4.50
C VAL A 120 -6.67 -1.12 3.00
N HIS A 121 -5.73 -1.68 2.26
CA HIS A 121 -5.67 -1.52 0.81
C HIS A 121 -6.89 -2.18 0.13
N GLY A 122 -7.01 -3.51 0.27
CA GLY A 122 -8.08 -4.31 -0.30
C GLY A 122 -9.32 -4.29 0.57
N GLY A 123 -9.41 -5.23 1.52
CA GLY A 123 -10.67 -5.49 2.21
C GLY A 123 -10.57 -6.35 3.47
N LEU A 124 -11.73 -6.88 3.86
CA LEU A 124 -11.90 -7.62 5.11
C LEU A 124 -11.60 -9.11 4.94
N PHE A 125 -11.53 -9.79 6.07
CA PHE A 125 -11.14 -11.19 6.19
C PHE A 125 -12.28 -12.16 5.85
N ASN A 126 -11.91 -13.40 5.55
CA ASN A 126 -12.82 -14.52 5.40
C ASN A 126 -13.52 -14.84 6.74
N ARG A 127 -12.76 -14.76 7.84
CA ARG A 127 -13.27 -14.87 9.20
C ARG A 127 -13.93 -13.57 9.67
N ARG A 128 -15.04 -13.69 10.40
CA ARG A 128 -15.79 -12.53 10.94
C ARG A 128 -15.29 -12.06 12.30
N ASP A 129 -14.49 -12.88 12.97
CA ASP A 129 -14.02 -12.71 14.34
C ASP A 129 -12.55 -12.27 14.42
N VAL A 130 -11.93 -11.91 13.29
CA VAL A 130 -10.55 -11.43 13.28
C VAL A 130 -10.43 -10.15 14.10
N THR A 131 -9.59 -10.21 15.12
CA THR A 131 -9.37 -9.12 16.06
C THR A 131 -8.20 -8.23 15.63
N LEU A 132 -8.18 -6.98 16.13
CA LEU A 132 -7.01 -6.11 15.97
C LEU A 132 -5.74 -6.69 16.60
N GLU A 133 -5.88 -7.58 17.58
CA GLU A 133 -4.72 -8.24 18.19
C GLU A 133 -4.12 -9.30 17.27
N GLU A 134 -4.94 -10.12 16.63
CA GLU A 134 -4.47 -11.05 15.58
C GLU A 134 -3.73 -10.31 14.46
N ILE A 135 -4.27 -9.18 14.01
CA ILE A 135 -3.64 -8.34 12.97
C ILE A 135 -2.26 -7.82 13.43
N ARG A 136 -2.08 -7.47 14.72
CA ARG A 136 -0.78 -7.01 15.24
C ARG A 136 0.28 -8.10 15.26
N GLN A 137 -0.11 -9.37 15.33
CA GLN A 137 0.80 -10.51 15.33
C GLN A 137 1.25 -10.92 13.92
N VAL A 138 0.65 -10.36 12.87
CA VAL A 138 1.03 -10.63 11.48
C VAL A 138 2.46 -10.17 11.21
N ASN A 139 3.33 -11.11 10.80
CA ASN A 139 4.66 -10.77 10.31
C ASN A 139 4.60 -10.15 8.91
N ARG A 140 4.50 -8.81 8.86
CA ARG A 140 4.44 -8.06 7.60
C ARG A 140 5.73 -8.03 6.78
N PHE A 141 6.86 -8.48 7.33
CA PHE A 141 8.19 -8.42 6.70
C PHE A 141 8.46 -9.53 5.68
N ASN A 142 7.40 -10.20 5.20
CA ASN A 142 7.44 -11.26 4.19
C ASN A 142 6.67 -10.86 2.92
N GLU A 143 6.68 -11.70 1.87
CA GLU A 143 5.75 -11.48 0.75
C GLU A 143 4.31 -11.82 1.16
N PRO A 144 3.30 -11.14 0.59
CA PRO A 144 1.90 -11.51 0.77
C PRO A 144 1.68 -12.98 0.37
N GLY A 145 0.99 -13.74 1.23
CA GLY A 145 0.73 -15.17 1.01
C GLY A 145 1.80 -16.11 1.58
N GLU A 146 2.97 -15.64 2.00
CA GLU A 146 3.99 -16.45 2.68
C GLU A 146 3.73 -16.64 4.20
N GLU A 147 2.67 -16.04 4.73
CA GLU A 147 2.31 -16.13 6.15
C GLU A 147 2.06 -17.58 6.60
N GLU A 148 2.54 -17.98 7.78
CA GLU A 148 2.16 -19.29 8.32
C GLU A 148 0.71 -19.27 8.82
N GLY A 149 -0.07 -20.31 8.52
CA GLY A 149 -1.48 -20.38 8.91
C GLY A 149 -2.39 -19.49 8.06
N GLU A 150 -3.19 -18.67 8.72
CA GLU A 150 -4.17 -17.80 8.04
C GLU A 150 -3.49 -16.60 7.36
N LYS A 151 -3.82 -16.39 6.09
CA LYS A 151 -3.19 -15.37 5.24
C LYS A 151 -3.83 -13.99 5.42
N LEU A 152 -3.75 -13.42 6.63
CA LEU A 152 -4.42 -12.17 6.97
C LEU A 152 -3.86 -10.97 6.20
N MET A 153 -2.53 -10.90 6.00
CA MET A 153 -1.90 -9.89 5.14
C MET A 153 -2.39 -10.02 3.70
N GLN A 154 -2.40 -11.22 3.13
CA GLN A 154 -2.93 -11.41 1.76
C GLN A 154 -4.38 -10.94 1.66
N GLN A 155 -5.24 -11.31 2.60
CA GLN A 155 -6.65 -10.89 2.62
C GLN A 155 -6.78 -9.35 2.69
N MET A 156 -6.02 -8.68 3.58
CA MET A 156 -6.05 -7.20 3.65
C MET A 156 -5.59 -6.50 2.38
N LEU A 157 -4.72 -7.15 1.59
CA LEU A 157 -4.19 -6.59 0.35
C LEU A 157 -5.04 -6.94 -0.88
N TRP A 158 -5.80 -8.03 -0.89
CA TRP A 158 -6.46 -8.52 -2.11
C TRP A 158 -7.98 -8.64 -2.03
N SER A 159 -8.58 -8.63 -0.83
CA SER A 159 -10.02 -8.80 -0.69
C SER A 159 -10.79 -7.63 -1.30
N ASN A 160 -11.84 -7.95 -2.06
CA ASN A 160 -12.70 -6.99 -2.73
C ASN A 160 -14.12 -7.02 -2.14
N PRO A 161 -14.86 -5.89 -2.16
CA PRO A 161 -16.28 -5.91 -1.83
C PRO A 161 -17.07 -6.71 -2.88
N THR A 162 -18.14 -7.35 -2.46
CA THR A 162 -19.09 -8.01 -3.36
C THR A 162 -20.47 -7.38 -3.25
N ASN A 163 -21.20 -7.36 -4.37
CA ASN A 163 -22.60 -6.93 -4.41
C ASN A 163 -23.56 -8.03 -3.90
N LEU A 164 -23.05 -9.24 -3.67
CA LEU A 164 -23.81 -10.35 -3.14
C LEU A 164 -23.89 -10.28 -1.61
N VAL A 165 -25.01 -10.74 -1.05
CA VAL A 165 -25.15 -10.85 0.40
C VAL A 165 -24.27 -11.99 0.90
N GLY A 166 -23.37 -11.68 1.84
CA GLY A 166 -22.49 -12.67 2.47
C GLY A 166 -21.01 -12.45 2.15
N GLN A 167 -20.20 -13.47 2.41
CA GLN A 167 -18.77 -13.49 2.11
C GLN A 167 -18.52 -14.66 1.17
N ILE A 168 -17.70 -14.45 0.15
CA ILE A 168 -17.25 -15.49 -0.76
C ILE A 168 -15.74 -15.54 -0.63
N GLN A 169 -15.21 -16.72 -0.35
CA GLN A 169 -13.77 -16.94 -0.39
C GLN A 169 -13.33 -16.89 -1.85
N ASN A 170 -12.46 -15.94 -2.19
CA ASN A 170 -11.82 -15.97 -3.51
C ASN A 170 -10.95 -17.22 -3.58
N VAL A 171 -11.25 -18.05 -4.58
CA VAL A 171 -10.48 -19.26 -4.92
C VAL A 171 -9.36 -18.95 -5.90
N ASP A 172 -9.28 -17.69 -6.36
CA ASP A 172 -8.20 -17.23 -7.22
C ASP A 172 -6.87 -17.23 -6.45
N PRO A 173 -5.78 -17.68 -7.08
CA PRO A 173 -4.46 -17.77 -6.46
C PRO A 173 -3.80 -16.40 -6.23
N PHE A 174 -4.51 -15.30 -6.50
CA PHE A 174 -4.07 -13.92 -6.33
C PHE A 174 -4.95 -13.21 -5.29
#